data_AF-A0A949HDN7-F1
#
_entry.id   AF-A0A949HDN7-F1
#
_cell.length_a   1.000
_cell.length_b   1.000
_cell.length_c   1.000
_cell.angle_alpha   90.00
_cell.angle_beta   90.00
_cell.angle_gamma   90.00
#
_symmetry.space_group_name_H-M   'P 1'
#
loop_
_entity.id
_entity.type
_entity.pdbx_description
1 polymer ?
#
loop_
_entity_poly.entity_id
_entity_poly.type
_entity_poly.pdbx_seq_one_letter_code
_entity_poly.pdbx_strand_id
1 'polypeptide(L)'
;MARIPFADRSGLSPQTLETLEALPDIGIFRLLSQADGSFAPFAAFTASLWNDAELSPRRRELVILLVARLAGCEYEWFQHEPVARMCDITDGEIAALRELDLATFGDEERAMLELARTTFDRGRPSDAELAAARQALSDREVIELQLVVAVYAGLAAIMNGLDLELDERSGAEQLGHDERGPRLGD
;
A
#
# COMPACT_ATOMS: atom_id res chain seq x y z
N MET A 1 -9.23 -10.81 -18.17
CA MET A 1 -8.72 -9.50 -18.64
C MET A 1 -9.38 -8.43 -17.80
N ALA A 2 -8.65 -7.40 -17.37
CA ALA A 2 -9.22 -6.27 -16.66
C ALA A 2 -10.47 -5.73 -17.39
N ARG A 3 -11.52 -5.38 -16.62
CA ARG A 3 -12.81 -4.95 -17.17
C ARG A 3 -12.75 -3.61 -17.91
N ILE A 4 -11.66 -2.87 -17.73
CA ILE A 4 -11.32 -1.65 -18.44
C ILE A 4 -9.97 -1.89 -19.13
N PRO A 5 -9.84 -1.61 -20.45
CA PRO A 5 -8.55 -1.73 -21.12
C PRO A 5 -7.53 -0.75 -20.54
N PHE A 6 -6.24 -1.05 -20.63
CA PHE A 6 -5.20 -0.08 -20.30
C PHE A 6 -5.18 1.08 -21.30
N ALA A 7 -4.65 2.22 -20.87
CA ALA A 7 -4.59 3.41 -21.71
C ALA A 7 -3.70 3.20 -22.94
N ASP A 8 -4.11 3.73 -24.09
CA ASP A 8 -3.21 3.91 -25.23
C ASP A 8 -2.23 5.03 -24.90
N ARG A 9 -0.94 4.68 -24.79
CA ARG A 9 0.13 5.64 -24.48
C ARG A 9 0.16 6.83 -25.43
N SER A 10 -0.22 6.66 -26.70
CA SER A 10 -0.23 7.77 -27.66
C SER A 10 -1.29 8.85 -27.37
N GLY A 11 -2.29 8.53 -26.55
CA GLY A 11 -3.36 9.45 -26.15
C GLY A 11 -3.16 10.11 -24.79
N LEU A 12 -2.09 9.75 -24.06
CA LEU A 12 -1.82 10.28 -22.73
C LEU A 12 -1.12 11.64 -22.79
N SER A 13 -1.39 12.53 -21.83
CA SER A 13 -0.64 13.76 -21.69
C SER A 13 0.85 13.49 -21.42
N PRO A 14 1.75 14.43 -21.78
CA PRO A 14 3.18 14.29 -21.50
C PRO A 14 3.49 14.04 -20.02
N GLN A 15 2.75 14.68 -19.11
CA GLN A 15 2.95 14.52 -17.66
C GLN A 15 2.59 13.10 -17.19
N THR A 16 1.51 12.53 -17.71
CA THR A 16 1.09 11.17 -17.36
C THR A 16 2.05 10.14 -17.92
N LEU A 17 2.55 10.35 -19.15
CA LEU A 17 3.58 9.48 -19.74
C LEU A 17 4.86 9.50 -18.91
N GLU A 18 5.38 10.69 -18.60
CA GLU A 18 6.58 10.85 -17.76
C GLU A 18 6.39 10.18 -16.38
N THR A 19 5.23 10.37 -15.75
CA THR A 19 4.95 9.72 -14.46
C THR A 19 4.87 8.21 -14.58
N LEU A 20 4.24 7.68 -15.64
CA LEU A 20 4.12 6.24 -15.85
C LEU A 20 5.48 5.59 -16.16
N GLU A 21 6.37 6.31 -16.85
CA GLU A 21 7.73 5.85 -17.16
C GLU A 21 8.66 5.85 -15.94
N ALA A 22 8.40 6.73 -14.96
CA ALA A 22 9.16 6.82 -13.71
C ALA A 22 8.70 5.84 -12.61
N LEU A 23 7.63 5.07 -12.86
CA LEU A 23 7.07 4.11 -11.90
C LEU A 23 7.26 2.66 -12.39
N PRO A 24 7.18 1.67 -11.48
CA PRO A 24 7.15 0.26 -11.88
C PRO A 24 6.11 -0.02 -12.97
N ASP A 25 6.47 -0.78 -14.01
CA ASP A 25 5.54 -1.15 -15.08
C ASP A 25 4.61 -2.30 -14.63
N ILE A 26 3.61 -1.95 -13.83
CA ILE A 26 2.60 -2.86 -13.26
C ILE A 26 1.18 -2.46 -13.68
N GLY A 27 0.28 -3.45 -13.68
CA GLY A 27 -1.13 -3.32 -14.08
C GLY A 27 -1.86 -2.14 -13.45
N ILE A 28 -1.69 -1.88 -12.14
CA ILE A 28 -2.42 -0.80 -11.46
C ILE A 28 -2.04 0.60 -11.98
N PHE A 29 -0.75 0.88 -12.23
CA PHE A 29 -0.35 2.18 -12.77
C PHE A 29 -0.81 2.37 -14.22
N ARG A 30 -0.72 1.31 -15.04
CA ARG A 30 -1.27 1.32 -16.42
C ARG A 30 -2.79 1.50 -16.47
N LEU A 31 -3.50 0.99 -15.46
CA LEU A 31 -4.94 1.17 -15.33
C LEU A 31 -5.28 2.60 -14.90
N LEU A 32 -4.62 3.11 -13.86
CA LEU A 32 -4.88 4.45 -13.33
C LEU A 32 -4.46 5.56 -14.28
N SER A 33 -3.48 5.32 -15.19
CA SER A 33 -3.09 6.30 -16.21
C SER A 33 -4.24 6.64 -17.18
N GLN A 34 -5.30 5.82 -17.26
CA GLN A 34 -6.54 6.18 -17.96
C GLN A 34 -7.17 7.47 -17.40
N ALA A 35 -6.99 7.75 -16.11
CA ALA A 35 -7.43 8.97 -15.46
C ALA A 35 -6.37 10.07 -15.58
N ASP A 36 -5.91 10.34 -16.81
CA ASP A 36 -4.80 11.23 -17.19
C ASP A 36 -4.49 12.35 -16.17
N GLY A 37 -5.32 13.40 -16.09
CA GLY A 37 -5.06 14.55 -15.20
C GLY A 37 -5.08 14.26 -13.69
N SER A 38 -5.57 13.10 -13.25
CA SER A 38 -5.57 12.67 -11.85
C SER A 38 -4.44 11.70 -11.51
N PHE A 39 -3.87 11.01 -12.50
CA PHE A 39 -2.86 9.99 -12.27
C PHE A 39 -1.59 10.56 -11.66
N ALA A 40 -1.01 11.59 -12.28
CA ALA A 40 0.26 12.15 -11.79
C ALA A 40 0.17 12.73 -10.36
N PRO A 41 -0.86 13.52 -9.99
CA PRO A 41 -1.04 13.96 -8.61
C PRO A 41 -1.26 12.82 -7.62
N PHE A 42 -2.01 11.79 -8.02
CA PHE A 42 -2.23 10.61 -7.19
C PHE A 42 -0.92 9.85 -6.95
N ALA A 43 -0.15 9.58 -8.00
CA ALA A 43 1.14 8.94 -7.93
C ALA A 43 2.10 9.69 -7.00
N ALA A 44 2.20 11.01 -7.14
CA ALA A 44 3.03 11.85 -6.28
C ALA A 44 2.62 11.77 -4.79
N PHE A 45 1.32 11.79 -4.51
CA PHE A 45 0.82 11.60 -3.14
C PHE A 45 1.14 10.21 -2.59
N THR A 46 0.97 9.14 -3.39
CA THR A 46 1.32 7.79 -2.95
C THR A 46 2.83 7.62 -2.75
N ALA A 47 3.66 8.25 -3.59
CA ALA A 47 5.11 8.21 -3.48
C ALA A 47 5.61 8.90 -2.21
N SER A 48 4.95 9.97 -1.73
CA SER A 48 5.36 10.61 -0.47
C SER A 48 5.14 9.72 0.76
N LEU A 49 4.11 8.85 0.75
CA LEU A 49 3.94 7.81 1.77
C LEU A 49 5.04 6.75 1.74
N TRP A 50 5.76 6.62 0.62
CA TRP A 50 6.88 5.70 0.48
C TRP A 50 8.24 6.31 0.79
N ASN A 51 8.42 7.56 0.38
CA ASN A 51 9.73 8.20 0.31
C ASN A 51 9.93 9.23 1.43
N ASP A 52 8.86 9.87 1.92
CA ASP A 52 8.96 11.02 2.83
C ASP A 52 8.33 10.78 4.22
N ALA A 53 7.54 9.71 4.38
CA ALA A 53 6.87 9.36 5.63
C ALA A 53 7.87 9.04 6.77
N GLU A 54 7.46 9.34 8.00
CA GLU A 54 8.15 8.85 9.21
C GLU A 54 7.78 7.41 9.52
N LEU A 55 6.58 6.97 9.13
CA LEU A 55 6.16 5.58 9.22
C LEU A 55 7.14 4.70 8.42
N SER A 56 7.88 3.85 9.13
CA SER A 56 8.94 3.05 8.53
C SER A 56 8.41 2.12 7.43
N PRO A 57 9.24 1.73 6.44
CA PRO A 57 8.80 0.81 5.39
C PRO A 57 8.25 -0.52 5.93
N ARG A 58 8.83 -1.07 7.01
CA ARG A 58 8.26 -2.23 7.69
C ARG A 58 6.84 -1.98 8.21
N ARG A 59 6.62 -0.91 8.97
CA ARG A 59 5.30 -0.56 9.52
C ARG A 59 4.28 -0.33 8.40
N ARG A 60 4.70 0.37 7.34
CA ARG A 60 3.89 0.59 6.14
C ARG A 60 3.47 -0.72 5.48
N GLU A 61 4.41 -1.64 5.20
CA GLU A 61 4.10 -2.91 4.54
C GLU A 61 3.21 -3.85 5.40
N LEU A 62 3.39 -3.85 6.73
CA LEU A 62 2.48 -4.57 7.63
C LEU A 62 1.04 -4.06 7.49
N VAL A 63 0.85 -2.73 7.46
CA VAL A 63 -0.47 -2.11 7.27
C VAL A 63 -1.03 -2.42 5.88
N ILE A 64 -0.21 -2.36 4.83
CA ILE A 64 -0.67 -2.64 3.46
C ILE A 64 -1.14 -4.08 3.31
N LEU A 65 -0.35 -5.06 3.78
CA LEU A 65 -0.75 -6.47 3.72
C LEU A 65 -2.02 -6.75 4.55
N LEU A 66 -2.16 -6.11 5.72
CA LEU A 66 -3.40 -6.18 6.50
C LEU A 66 -4.59 -5.67 5.67
N VAL A 67 -4.47 -4.49 5.06
CA VAL A 67 -5.53 -3.88 4.24
C VAL A 67 -5.87 -4.74 3.03
N ALA A 68 -4.87 -5.24 2.30
CA ALA A 68 -5.05 -6.16 1.18
C ALA A 68 -5.85 -7.40 1.60
N ARG A 69 -5.54 -7.96 2.78
CA ARG A 69 -6.26 -9.12 3.30
C ARG A 69 -7.70 -8.79 3.70
N LEU A 70 -7.91 -7.69 4.44
CA LEU A 70 -9.24 -7.26 4.86
C LEU A 70 -10.15 -6.92 3.67
N ALA A 71 -9.58 -6.32 2.61
CA ALA A 71 -10.28 -6.01 1.37
C ALA A 71 -10.48 -7.21 0.44
N GLY A 72 -9.82 -8.35 0.72
CA GLY A 72 -9.79 -9.50 -0.17
C GLY A 72 -9.18 -9.18 -1.54
N CYS A 73 -8.16 -8.32 -1.58
CA CYS A 73 -7.50 -7.92 -2.82
C CYS A 73 -6.21 -8.73 -3.06
N GLU A 74 -6.33 -9.76 -3.91
CA GLU A 74 -5.18 -10.62 -4.24
C GLU A 74 -4.12 -9.90 -5.07
N TYR A 75 -4.50 -8.91 -5.90
CA TYR A 75 -3.51 -8.12 -6.65
C TYR A 75 -2.63 -7.29 -5.72
N GLU A 76 -3.23 -6.58 -4.76
CA GLU A 76 -2.48 -5.81 -3.78
C GLU A 76 -1.55 -6.70 -2.95
N TRP A 77 -2.09 -7.82 -2.45
CA TRP A 77 -1.29 -8.81 -1.73
C TRP A 77 -0.11 -9.33 -2.57
N PHE A 78 -0.37 -9.71 -3.83
CA PHE A 78 0.66 -10.21 -4.75
C PHE A 78 1.78 -9.20 -5.00
N GLN A 79 1.45 -7.91 -5.13
CA GLN A 79 2.45 -6.87 -5.33
C GLN A 79 3.29 -6.63 -4.07
N HIS A 80 2.66 -6.65 -2.89
CA HIS A 80 3.29 -6.23 -1.64
C HIS A 80 3.95 -7.36 -0.84
N GLU A 81 3.58 -8.63 -1.04
CA GLU A 81 4.22 -9.74 -0.32
C GLU A 81 5.75 -9.80 -0.54
N PRO A 82 6.30 -9.61 -1.77
CA PRO A 82 7.74 -9.50 -1.97
C PRO A 82 8.36 -8.26 -1.32
N VAL A 83 7.66 -7.11 -1.33
CA VAL A 83 8.13 -5.87 -0.69
C VAL A 83 8.19 -6.03 0.83
N ALA A 84 7.22 -6.70 1.43
CA ALA A 84 7.20 -7.00 2.85
C ALA A 84 8.44 -7.79 3.28
N ARG A 85 8.86 -8.78 2.48
CA ARG A 85 10.11 -9.53 2.72
C ARG A 85 11.35 -8.66 2.62
N MET A 86 11.36 -7.67 1.73
CA MET A 86 12.45 -6.68 1.62
C MET A 86 12.50 -5.74 2.84
N CYS A 87 11.43 -5.65 3.62
CA CYS A 87 11.30 -4.88 4.85
C CYS A 87 11.43 -5.75 6.12
N ASP A 88 12.12 -6.89 6.02
CA ASP A 88 12.36 -7.86 7.10
C ASP A 88 11.10 -8.46 7.73
N ILE A 89 9.94 -8.39 7.06
CA ILE A 89 8.71 -9.07 7.50
C ILE A 89 8.87 -10.56 7.16
N THR A 90 8.82 -11.39 8.19
CA THR A 90 9.05 -12.82 8.09
C THR A 90 7.88 -13.54 7.41
N ASP A 91 8.13 -14.72 6.83
CA ASP A 91 7.05 -15.54 6.28
C ASP A 91 6.01 -15.93 7.34
N GLY A 92 6.41 -16.04 8.61
CA GLY A 92 5.50 -16.27 9.74
C GLY A 92 4.55 -15.10 10.00
N GLU A 93 5.05 -13.87 9.94
CA GLU A 93 4.24 -12.65 10.07
C GLU A 93 3.31 -12.46 8.86
N ILE A 94 3.81 -12.73 7.64
CA ILE A 94 2.99 -12.71 6.41
C ILE A 94 1.85 -13.73 6.52
N ALA A 95 2.14 -14.95 6.98
CA ALA A 95 1.13 -15.97 7.21
C ALA A 95 0.10 -15.55 8.28
N ALA A 96 0.56 -14.93 9.38
CA ALA A 96 -0.32 -14.41 10.43
C ALA A 96 -1.25 -13.31 9.89
N LEU A 97 -0.76 -12.39 9.07
CA LEU A 97 -1.61 -11.38 8.40
C LEU A 97 -2.62 -12.03 7.47
N ARG A 98 -2.26 -13.11 6.75
CA ARG A 98 -3.16 -13.82 5.85
C ARG A 98 -4.36 -14.43 6.60
N GLU A 99 -4.10 -14.96 7.79
CA GLU A 99 -5.11 -15.54 8.69
C GLU A 99 -5.77 -14.49 9.62
N LEU A 100 -5.33 -13.22 9.56
CA LEU A 100 -5.73 -12.13 10.46
C LEU A 100 -5.47 -12.46 11.95
N ASP A 101 -4.44 -13.25 12.23
CA ASP A 101 -3.99 -13.57 13.59
C ASP A 101 -3.03 -12.50 14.11
N LEU A 102 -3.58 -11.35 14.51
CA LEU A 102 -2.78 -10.23 15.01
C LEU A 102 -2.13 -10.51 16.38
N ALA A 103 -2.52 -11.59 17.07
CA ALA A 103 -1.99 -11.93 18.37
C ALA A 103 -0.55 -12.46 18.32
N THR A 104 -0.04 -12.84 17.14
CA THR A 104 1.34 -13.27 16.94
C THR A 104 2.36 -12.12 16.95
N PHE A 105 1.88 -10.89 16.73
CA PHE A 105 2.71 -9.69 16.71
C PHE A 105 3.02 -9.20 18.12
N GLY A 106 4.17 -8.54 18.28
CA GLY A 106 4.51 -7.85 19.53
C GLY A 106 3.51 -6.73 19.84
N ASP A 107 3.45 -6.30 21.10
CA ASP A 107 2.43 -5.36 21.59
C ASP A 107 2.34 -4.07 20.76
N GLU A 108 3.47 -3.52 20.35
CA GLU A 108 3.54 -2.29 19.55
C GLU A 108 2.96 -2.46 18.14
N GLU A 109 3.42 -3.46 17.39
CA GLU A 109 2.94 -3.74 16.03
C GLU A 109 1.48 -4.20 16.05
N ARG A 110 1.07 -4.97 17.05
CA ARG A 110 -0.33 -5.36 17.24
C ARG A 110 -1.24 -4.16 17.46
N ALA A 111 -0.87 -3.23 18.35
CA ALA A 111 -1.67 -2.03 18.60
C ALA A 111 -1.78 -1.14 17.33
N MET A 112 -0.70 -1.04 16.56
CA MET A 112 -0.69 -0.38 15.26
C MET A 112 -1.65 -1.05 14.26
N LEU A 113 -1.58 -2.38 14.13
CA LEU A 113 -2.43 -3.17 13.22
C LEU A 113 -3.91 -3.14 13.62
N GLU A 114 -4.22 -3.15 14.92
CA GLU A 114 -5.57 -2.99 15.44
C GLU A 114 -6.14 -1.60 15.09
N LEU A 115 -5.36 -0.54 15.28
CA LEU A 115 -5.76 0.80 14.85
C LEU A 115 -6.01 0.87 13.33
N ALA A 116 -5.13 0.26 12.52
CA ALA A 116 -5.29 0.19 11.08
C ALA A 116 -6.57 -0.55 10.67
N ARG A 117 -6.90 -1.65 11.36
CA ARG A 117 -8.14 -2.40 11.16
C ARG A 117 -9.38 -1.57 11.50
N THR A 118 -9.38 -0.87 12.64
CA THR A 118 -10.48 0.02 13.00
C THR A 118 -10.71 1.11 11.95
N THR A 119 -9.62 1.70 11.43
CA THR A 119 -9.69 2.66 10.32
C THR A 119 -10.28 2.05 9.05
N PHE A 120 -9.82 0.85 8.67
CA PHE A 120 -10.33 0.14 7.50
C PHE A 120 -11.85 -0.08 7.59
N ASP A 121 -12.32 -0.50 8.76
CA ASP A 121 -13.74 -0.69 9.06
C ASP A 121 -14.54 0.63 9.15
N ARG A 122 -13.89 1.78 8.91
CA ARG A 122 -14.44 3.14 9.05
C ARG A 122 -14.97 3.40 10.47
N GLY A 123 -14.36 2.74 11.44
CA GLY A 123 -14.68 2.84 12.85
C GLY A 123 -14.06 4.09 13.49
N ARG A 124 -14.49 4.34 14.72
CA ARG A 124 -13.84 5.32 15.61
C ARG A 124 -13.00 4.54 16.62
N PRO A 125 -11.67 4.68 16.65
CA PRO A 125 -10.86 4.03 17.68
C PRO A 125 -11.28 4.53 19.06
N SER A 126 -11.28 3.62 20.03
CA SER A 126 -11.47 4.00 21.42
C SER A 126 -10.27 4.80 21.92
N ASP A 127 -10.45 5.58 23.00
CA ASP A 127 -9.34 6.33 23.60
C ASP A 127 -8.21 5.39 24.05
N ALA A 128 -8.56 4.17 24.51
CA ALA A 128 -7.60 3.16 24.92
C ALA A 128 -6.80 2.59 23.73
N GLU A 129 -7.48 2.30 22.62
CA GLU A 129 -6.84 1.80 21.39
C GLU A 129 -5.88 2.83 20.80
N LEU A 130 -6.34 4.09 20.67
CA LEU A 130 -5.50 5.16 20.19
C LEU A 130 -4.32 5.43 21.13
N ALA A 131 -4.54 5.38 22.45
CA ALA A 131 -3.46 5.52 23.43
C ALA A 131 -2.44 4.38 23.34
N ALA A 132 -2.86 3.14 23.08
CA ALA A 132 -1.97 2.00 22.92
C ALA A 132 -1.10 2.15 21.66
N ALA A 133 -1.68 2.49 20.51
CA ALA A 133 -0.92 2.73 19.29
C ALA A 133 0.10 3.87 19.44
N ARG A 134 -0.26 4.94 20.17
CA ARG A 134 0.62 6.08 20.48
C ARG A 134 1.77 5.78 21.45
N GLN A 135 1.83 4.58 22.02
CA GLN A 135 3.04 4.14 22.74
C GLN A 135 4.19 3.85 21.78
N ALA A 136 3.89 3.43 20.55
CA ALA A 136 4.86 3.06 19.52
C ALA A 136 4.96 4.04 18.36
N LEU A 137 3.93 4.87 18.16
CA LEU A 137 3.79 5.80 17.04
C LEU A 137 3.76 7.25 17.52
N SER A 138 4.46 8.13 16.79
CA SER A 138 4.27 9.57 16.90
C SER A 138 2.88 9.99 16.38
N ASP A 139 2.42 11.20 16.73
CA ASP A 139 1.16 11.73 16.17
C ASP A 139 1.22 11.84 14.64
N ARG A 140 2.41 12.08 14.07
CA ARG A 140 2.63 12.10 12.63
C ARG A 140 2.49 10.71 12.03
N GLU A 141 3.14 9.70 12.62
CA GLU A 141 3.03 8.31 12.16
C GLU A 141 1.60 7.77 12.26
N VAL A 142 0.83 8.18 13.28
CA VAL A 142 -0.60 7.84 13.38
C VAL A 142 -1.37 8.38 12.18
N ILE A 143 -1.14 9.63 11.77
CA ILE A 143 -1.80 10.20 10.59
C ILE A 143 -1.34 9.52 9.30
N GLU A 144 -0.03 9.25 9.16
CA GLU A 144 0.51 8.55 7.99
C GLU A 144 -0.05 7.13 7.85
N LEU A 145 -0.21 6.39 8.96
CA LEU A 145 -0.89 5.10 8.99
C LEU A 145 -2.33 5.20 8.46
N GLN A 146 -3.07 6.22 8.88
CA GLN A 146 -4.46 6.44 8.43
C GLN A 146 -4.50 6.72 6.92
N LEU A 147 -3.55 7.51 6.39
CA LEU A 147 -3.42 7.79 4.96
C LEU A 147 -3.08 6.52 4.18
N VAL A 148 -2.16 5.68 4.69
CA VAL A 148 -1.86 4.37 4.09
C VAL A 148 -3.13 3.52 4.03
N VAL A 149 -3.85 3.35 5.13
CA VAL A 149 -5.10 2.56 5.12
C VAL A 149 -6.10 3.10 4.09
N ALA A 150 -6.31 4.42 4.05
CA ALA A 150 -7.26 5.03 3.12
C ALA A 150 -6.86 4.84 1.64
N VAL A 151 -5.58 5.00 1.31
CA VAL A 151 -5.05 4.81 -0.05
C VAL A 151 -5.22 3.38 -0.50
N TYR A 152 -4.74 2.41 0.29
CA TYR A 152 -4.73 1.01 -0.10
C TYR A 152 -6.13 0.40 -0.07
N ALA A 153 -7.01 0.81 0.85
CA ALA A 153 -8.43 0.42 0.79
C ALA A 153 -9.12 0.95 -0.50
N GLY A 154 -8.76 2.17 -0.93
CA GLY A 154 -9.25 2.76 -2.18
C GLY A 154 -8.72 2.04 -3.42
N LEU A 155 -7.41 1.76 -3.46
CA LEU A 155 -6.77 0.98 -4.53
C LEU A 155 -7.35 -0.42 -4.62
N ALA A 156 -7.46 -1.14 -3.49
CA ALA A 156 -8.08 -2.46 -3.43
C ALA A 156 -9.52 -2.45 -3.99
N ALA A 157 -10.31 -1.42 -3.68
CA ALA A 157 -11.65 -1.28 -4.24
C ALA A 157 -11.66 -1.10 -5.77
N ILE A 158 -10.69 -0.36 -6.32
CA ILE A 158 -10.52 -0.19 -7.78
C ILE A 158 -10.12 -1.53 -8.42
N MET A 159 -9.09 -2.19 -7.88
CA MET A 159 -8.53 -3.44 -8.41
C MET A 159 -9.57 -4.56 -8.39
N ASN A 160 -10.27 -4.74 -7.27
CA ASN A 160 -11.35 -5.73 -7.16
C ASN A 160 -12.56 -5.34 -8.03
N GLY A 161 -12.97 -4.08 -8.02
CA GLY A 161 -14.14 -3.61 -8.77
C GLY A 161 -13.99 -3.74 -10.29
N LEU A 162 -12.76 -3.60 -10.78
CA LEU A 162 -12.41 -3.70 -12.20
C LEU A 162 -11.79 -5.05 -12.58
N ASP A 163 -11.71 -6.00 -11.66
CA ASP A 163 -11.18 -7.36 -11.87
C ASP A 163 -9.78 -7.31 -12.49
N LEU A 164 -8.89 -6.53 -11.88
CA LEU A 164 -7.51 -6.38 -12.35
C LEU A 164 -6.76 -7.71 -12.17
N GLU A 165 -6.28 -8.28 -13.27
CA GLU A 165 -5.49 -9.50 -13.25
C GLU A 165 -4.12 -9.27 -12.64
N LEU A 166 -3.59 -10.30 -11.97
CA LEU A 166 -2.20 -10.30 -11.49
C LEU A 166 -1.25 -10.07 -12.66
N ASP A 167 -0.22 -9.25 -12.42
CA ASP A 167 0.89 -9.15 -13.35
C ASP A 167 1.67 -10.48 -13.38
N GLU A 168 2.42 -10.72 -14.46
CA GLU A 168 3.27 -11.91 -14.57
C GLU A 168 4.32 -11.97 -13.44
N ARG A 169 4.74 -10.80 -12.94
CA ARG A 169 5.70 -10.62 -11.85
C ARG A 169 5.31 -9.42 -11.01
N SER A 170 5.68 -9.45 -9.73
CA SER A 170 5.58 -8.27 -8.87
C SER A 170 6.52 -7.16 -9.35
N GLY A 171 6.10 -5.91 -9.18
CA GLY A 171 6.92 -4.73 -9.44
C GLY A 171 8.02 -4.49 -8.41
N ALA A 172 8.13 -5.32 -7.36
CA ALA A 172 9.09 -5.15 -6.28
C ALA A 172 10.56 -5.06 -6.76
N GLU A 173 10.91 -5.78 -7.83
CA GLU A 173 12.26 -5.75 -8.43
C GLU A 173 12.60 -4.41 -9.12
N GLN A 174 11.60 -3.57 -9.37
CA GLN A 174 11.74 -2.27 -10.05
C GLN A 174 11.78 -1.11 -9.05
N LEU A 175 11.71 -1.38 -7.75
CA LEU A 175 11.77 -0.37 -6.72
C LEU A 175 13.20 0.15 -6.53
N GLY A 176 13.31 1.45 -6.27
CA GLY A 176 14.54 2.05 -5.76
C GLY A 176 14.83 1.59 -4.33
N HIS A 177 16.05 1.82 -3.85
CA HIS A 177 16.46 1.47 -2.50
C HIS A 177 17.38 2.54 -1.89
N ASP A 178 17.12 2.90 -0.64
CA ASP A 178 18.04 3.69 0.18
C ASP A 178 18.30 3.00 1.54
N GLU A 179 18.97 3.71 2.45
CA GLU A 179 19.30 3.21 3.79
C GLU A 179 18.10 2.86 4.68
N ARG A 180 16.90 3.40 4.40
CA ARG A 180 15.68 3.08 5.15
C ARG A 180 14.81 2.03 4.46
N GLY A 181 15.11 1.62 3.22
CA GLY A 181 14.45 0.52 2.52
C GLY A 181 13.94 0.86 1.11
N PRO A 182 12.94 0.11 0.60
CA PRO A 182 12.40 0.30 -0.75
C PRO A 182 11.77 1.68 -0.97
N ARG A 183 11.90 2.21 -2.18
CA ARG A 183 11.40 3.52 -2.65
C ARG A 183 10.56 3.38 -3.90
N LEU A 184 9.52 4.21 -4.00
CA LEU A 184 8.65 4.24 -5.17
C LEU A 184 9.09 5.38 -6.10
N GLY A 185 9.49 5.03 -7.32
CA GLY A 185 10.11 5.94 -8.28
C GLY A 185 11.62 6.08 -8.09
N ASP A 186 12.23 6.87 -8.98
CA ASP A 186 13.65 7.24 -8.95
C ASP A 186 14.03 8.14 -7.76
#